data_AF-A0A2M8T8Q6-F1
#
_entry.id   AF-A0A2M8T8Q6-F1
#
_cell.length_a   1.000
_cell.length_b   1.000
_cell.length_c   1.000
_cell.angle_alpha   90.00
_cell.angle_beta   90.00
_cell.angle_gamma   90.00
#
_symmetry.space_group_name_H-M   'P 1'
#
loop_
_entity.id
_entity.type
_entity.pdbx_description
1 polymer ?
#
loop_
_entity_poly.entity_id
_entity_poly.type
_entity_poly.pdbx_seq_one_letter_code
_entity_poly.pdbx_strand_id
1 'polypeptide(L)' 'MNEHIDPTVCPICGKDNNCGNRKGLPHGECWCSHIKVPQGLKDLVPEHLKMKACICKDCVDKYKAEHDLE' A
#
# COMPACT_ATOMS: atom_id res chain seq x y z
N MET A 1 16.86 18.41 -3.77
CA MET A 1 16.31 18.03 -2.46
C MET A 1 16.26 16.52 -2.42
N ASN A 2 17.01 15.88 -1.50
CA ASN A 2 16.96 14.43 -1.34
C ASN A 2 15.75 14.10 -0.47
N GLU A 3 14.62 13.87 -1.11
CA GLU A 3 13.41 13.44 -0.43
C GLU A 3 13.62 12.00 0.04
N HIS A 4 13.80 11.82 1.35
CA HIS A 4 14.00 10.51 1.94
C HIS A 4 12.64 9.81 2.04
N ILE A 5 12.40 8.83 1.17
CA ILE A 5 11.15 8.10 1.12
C ILE A 5 11.19 6.99 2.16
N ASP A 6 10.24 7.00 3.09
CA ASP A 6 10.07 5.91 4.05
C ASP A 6 9.21 4.79 3.43
N PRO A 7 9.79 3.62 3.12
CA PRO A 7 9.07 2.53 2.49
C PRO A 7 8.13 1.78 3.45
N THR A 8 8.12 2.14 4.74
CA THR A 8 7.23 1.58 5.77
C THR A 8 5.98 2.41 6.00
N VAL A 9 5.91 3.61 5.38
CA VAL A 9 4.75 4.50 5.47
C VAL A 9 3.82 4.28 4.27
N CYS A 10 2.51 4.21 4.53
CA CYS A 10 1.49 4.12 3.51
C CYS A 10 1.41 5.45 2.74
N PRO A 11 1.55 5.44 1.40
CA PRO A 11 1.55 6.67 0.61
C PRO A 11 0.18 7.34 0.50
N ILE A 12 -0.89 6.67 0.96
CA ILE A 12 -2.26 7.18 0.92
C ILE A 12 -2.67 7.84 2.24
N CYS A 13 -2.37 7.18 3.38
CA CYS A 13 -2.84 7.64 4.69
C CYS A 13 -1.74 8.09 5.65
N GLY A 14 -0.46 7.95 5.29
CA GLY A 14 0.67 8.37 6.13
C GLY A 14 0.93 7.52 7.38
N LYS A 15 0.18 6.41 7.57
CA LYS A 15 0.36 5.46 8.68
C LYS A 15 1.28 4.31 8.29
N ASP A 16 1.68 3.47 9.25
CA ASP A 16 2.44 2.24 8.99
C ASP A 16 1.72 1.34 7.96
N ASN A 17 2.43 0.94 6.90
CA ASN A 17 1.88 0.12 5.83
C ASN A 17 1.88 -1.38 6.13
N ASN A 18 2.47 -1.80 7.26
CA ASN A 18 2.61 -3.18 7.69
C ASN A 18 3.18 -4.09 6.60
N CYS A 19 4.11 -3.60 5.79
CA CYS A 19 4.76 -4.38 4.75
C CYS A 19 5.51 -5.57 5.34
N GLY A 20 5.05 -6.78 5.05
CA GLY A 20 5.67 -8.03 5.49
C GLY A 20 7.14 -8.14 5.10
N ASN A 21 7.49 -7.78 3.86
CA ASN A 21 8.87 -7.83 3.38
C ASN A 21 9.79 -6.89 4.19
N ARG A 22 9.30 -5.72 4.62
CA ARG A 22 10.05 -4.79 5.49
C ARG A 22 10.18 -5.32 6.92
N LYS A 23 9.23 -6.14 7.36
CA LYS A 23 9.25 -6.86 8.63
C LYS A 23 10.00 -8.19 8.58
N GLY A 24 10.64 -8.53 7.45
CA GLY A 24 11.43 -9.75 7.28
C GLY A 24 10.63 -11.00 6.92
N LEU A 25 9.36 -10.86 6.54
CA LEU A 25 8.60 -11.99 5.99
C LEU A 25 9.17 -12.40 4.61
N PRO A 26 9.17 -13.70 4.28
CA PRO A 26 9.51 -14.17 2.96
C PRO A 26 8.63 -13.55 1.86
N HIS A 27 9.16 -13.48 0.65
CA HIS A 27 8.40 -13.02 -0.50
C HIS A 27 7.17 -13.90 -0.73
N GLY A 28 5.98 -13.27 -0.85
CA GLY A 28 4.72 -13.98 -1.01
C GLY A 28 3.92 -14.21 0.28
N GLU A 29 4.53 -14.00 1.46
CA GLU A 29 3.90 -14.19 2.77
C GLU A 29 3.26 -12.90 3.33
N CYS A 30 3.46 -11.76 2.66
CA CYS A 30 2.78 -10.53 3.04
C CYS A 30 1.29 -10.63 2.70
N TRP A 31 0.40 -10.12 3.55
CA TRP A 31 -1.05 -10.09 3.29
C TRP A 31 -1.40 -9.53 1.91
N CYS A 32 -0.64 -8.55 1.40
CA CYS A 32 -0.88 -7.93 0.11
C CYS A 32 -0.62 -8.87 -1.08
N SER A 33 0.17 -9.94 -0.89
CA SER A 33 0.43 -10.98 -1.88
C SER A 33 -0.77 -11.90 -2.10
N HIS A 34 -1.71 -11.95 -1.16
CA HIS A 34 -2.90 -12.81 -1.21
C HIS A 34 -4.16 -12.10 -1.71
N ILE A 35 -4.05 -10.82 -2.07
CA ILE A 35 -5.18 -10.04 -2.57
C ILE A 35 -4.84 -9.31 -3.87
N LYS A 36 -5.88 -8.92 -4.60
CA LYS A 36 -5.74 -7.90 -5.66
C LYS A 36 -5.96 -6.52 -5.06
N VAL A 37 -4.95 -5.67 -5.16
CA VAL A 37 -5.07 -4.23 -4.86
C VAL A 37 -5.76 -3.54 -6.05
N PRO A 38 -6.90 -2.86 -5.85
CA PRO A 38 -7.65 -2.20 -6.93
C PRO A 38 -6.78 -1.21 -7.72
N GLN A 39 -6.97 -1.15 -9.03
CA GLN A 39 -6.17 -0.26 -9.88
C GLN A 39 -6.42 1.22 -9.54
N GLY A 40 -7.68 1.63 -9.38
CA GLY A 40 -8.01 3.01 -9.02
C GLY A 40 -7.35 3.47 -7.72
N LEU A 41 -7.20 2.58 -6.73
CA LEU A 41 -6.45 2.89 -5.50
C LEU A 41 -4.94 3.09 -5.76
N LYS A 42 -4.34 2.34 -6.68
CA LYS A 42 -2.93 2.54 -7.07
C LYS A 42 -2.74 3.86 -7.81
N ASP A 43 -3.74 4.31 -8.54
CA ASP A 43 -3.70 5.55 -9.30
C ASP A 43 -3.71 6.78 -8.37
N LEU A 44 -4.24 6.64 -7.15
CA LEU A 44 -4.18 7.67 -6.09
C LEU A 44 -2.78 7.82 -5.46
N VAL A 45 -1.86 6.89 -5.70
CA VAL A 45 -0.50 6.97 -5.14
C VAL A 45 0.28 8.08 -5.86
N PRO A 46 0.90 9.04 -5.14
CA PRO A 46 1.75 10.04 -5.76
C PRO A 46 2.87 9.42 -6.60
N GLU A 47 3.15 9.96 -7.79
CA GLU A 47 4.15 9.42 -8.73
C GLU A 47 5.50 9.14 -8.08
N HIS A 48 5.97 10.05 -7.22
CA HIS A 48 7.27 9.92 -6.55
C HIS A 48 7.29 8.79 -5.50
N LEU A 49 6.15 8.25 -5.07
CA LEU A 49 5.99 7.14 -4.11
C LEU A 49 5.58 5.82 -4.77
N LYS A 50 5.16 5.84 -6.04
CA LYS A 50 4.82 4.61 -6.78
C LYS A 50 6.00 3.65 -6.80
N MET A 51 5.72 2.36 -6.57
CA MET A 51 6.72 1.28 -6.49
C MET A 51 7.79 1.44 -5.39
N LYS A 52 7.66 2.42 -4.48
CA LYS A 52 8.62 2.66 -3.38
C LYS A 52 8.07 2.34 -1.99
N ALA A 53 6.76 2.48 -1.81
CA ALA A 53 6.06 2.17 -0.56
C ALA A 53 4.78 1.35 -0.83
N CYS A 54 4.44 0.44 0.09
CA CYS A 54 3.21 -0.35 0.00
C CYS A 54 1.99 0.45 0.49
N ILE A 55 0.83 0.19 -0.10
CA ILE A 55 -0.46 0.67 0.42
C ILE A 55 -0.87 -0.25 1.59
N CYS A 56 -1.32 0.33 2.70
CA CYS A 56 -1.74 -0.45 3.87
C CYS A 56 -3.07 -1.19 3.64
N LYS A 57 -3.32 -2.24 4.43
CA LYS A 57 -4.54 -3.05 4.37
C LYS A 57 -5.80 -2.19 4.57
N ASP A 58 -5.77 -1.30 5.54
CA ASP A 58 -6.92 -0.42 5.85
C ASP A 58 -7.35 0.44 4.67
N CYS A 59 -6.39 0.99 3.90
CA CYS A 59 -6.70 1.77 2.70
C CYS A 59 -7.31 0.89 1.61
N VAL A 60 -6.84 -0.34 1.47
CA VAL A 60 -7.41 -1.29 0.49
C VAL A 60 -8.84 -1.67 0.88
N ASP A 61 -9.06 -2.01 2.15
CA ASP A 61 -10.38 -2.42 2.64
C ASP A 61 -11.38 -1.28 2.60
N LYS A 62 -10.95 -0.06 2.96
CA LYS A 62 -11.78 1.15 2.86
C LYS A 62 -12.17 1.43 1.41
N TYR A 63 -11.21 1.40 0.49
CA TYR A 63 -11.49 1.61 -0.93
C TYR A 63 -12.48 0.57 -1.46
N LYS A 64 -12.29 -0.70 -1.10
CA LYS A 64 -13.24 -1.76 -1.47
C LYS A 64 -14.63 -1.51 -0.89
N ALA A 65 -14.76 -1.18 0.39
CA ALA A 65 -16.06 -0.89 1.00
C ALA A 65 -16.80 0.29 0.34
N GLU A 66 -16.05 1.29 -0.16
CA GLU A 66 -16.61 2.45 -0.85
C GLU A 66 -16.96 2.18 -2.33
N HIS A 67 -16.34 1.17 -2.96
CA HIS A 67 -16.46 0.88 -4.39
C HIS A 67 -17.08 -0.50 -4.74
N ASP A 68 -17.25 -1.40 -3.78
CA ASP A 68 -17.93 -2.69 -3.93
C ASP A 68 -19.45 -2.57 -3.64
N LEU A 69 -19.98 -1.34 -3.49
CA LEU A 69 -21.42 -1.05 -3.37
C LEU A 69 -22.15 -0.96 -4.73
N GLU A 70 -21.60 -1.57 -5.78
CA GLU A 70 -22.25 -1.70 -7.10
C GLU A 70 -23.04 -3.01 -7.24
#